data_AF-A0A925M1P9-F1
#
_entry.id   AF-A0A925M1P9-F1
#
_cell.length_a   1.000
_cell.length_b   1.000
_cell.length_c   1.000
_cell.angle_alpha   90.00
_cell.angle_beta   90.00
_cell.angle_gamma   90.00
#
_symmetry.space_group_name_H-M   'P 1'
#
loop_
_entity.id
_entity.type
_entity.pdbx_description
1 polymer ?
#
loop_
_entity_poly.entity_id
_entity_poly.type
_entity_poly.pdbx_seq_one_letter_code
_entity_poly.pdbx_strand_id
1 'polypeptide(L)'
;MTTVAYQKSLVSLQRHLVDYRPYLERAIAAVKILETTDPASEEFSDALAELHVSATVLEPYSEGMVEAIDQYTEDLPDDDSDL
;
A
#
# COMPACT_ATOMS: atom_id res chain seq x y z
N MET A 1 -7.18 -12.70 -25.88
CA MET A 1 -6.53 -13.21 -24.64
C MET A 1 -6.33 -12.12 -23.60
N THR A 2 -6.33 -10.84 -23.99
CA THR A 2 -6.19 -9.63 -23.14
C THR A 2 -7.14 -9.59 -21.93
N THR A 3 -8.39 -10.01 -22.09
CA THR A 3 -9.38 -10.02 -20.99
C THR A 3 -9.00 -10.93 -19.82
N VAL A 4 -8.30 -12.04 -20.08
CA VAL A 4 -7.88 -12.98 -19.03
C VAL A 4 -6.64 -12.48 -18.31
N ALA A 5 -5.70 -11.84 -19.03
CA ALA A 5 -4.52 -11.22 -18.44
C ALA A 5 -4.92 -10.05 -17.52
N TYR A 6 -5.74 -9.12 -18.03
CA TYR A 6 -6.32 -8.02 -17.27
C TYR A 6 -7.05 -8.46 -15.99
N GLN A 7 -7.90 -9.49 -16.07
CA GLN A 7 -8.59 -10.02 -14.89
C GLN A 7 -7.61 -10.57 -13.85
N LYS A 8 -6.53 -11.21 -14.29
CA LYS A 8 -5.52 -11.80 -13.41
C LYS A 8 -4.68 -10.72 -12.73
N SER A 9 -4.21 -9.71 -13.46
CA SER A 9 -3.44 -8.60 -12.89
C SER A 9 -4.29 -7.74 -11.96
N LEU A 10 -5.58 -7.50 -12.28
CA LEU A 10 -6.51 -6.83 -11.38
C LEU A 10 -6.68 -7.60 -10.05
N VAL A 11 -6.87 -8.92 -10.09
CA VAL A 11 -6.98 -9.74 -8.87
C VAL A 11 -5.68 -9.71 -8.06
N SER A 12 -4.53 -9.74 -8.73
CA SER A 12 -3.22 -9.61 -8.08
C SER A 12 -3.09 -8.27 -7.35
N LEU A 13 -3.43 -7.16 -8.02
CA LEU A 13 -3.40 -5.82 -7.44
C LEU A 13 -4.35 -5.69 -6.24
N GLN A 14 -5.58 -6.21 -6.36
CA GLN A 14 -6.55 -6.21 -5.26
C GLN A 14 -6.02 -6.92 -4.02
N ARG A 15 -5.34 -8.06 -4.20
CA ARG A 15 -4.71 -8.78 -3.08
C ARG A 15 -3.63 -7.94 -2.40
N HIS A 16 -2.76 -7.32 -3.18
CA HIS A 16 -1.72 -6.44 -2.64
C HIS A 16 -2.34 -5.26 -1.88
N LEU A 17 -3.42 -4.67 -2.40
CA LEU A 17 -4.13 -3.57 -1.72
C LEU A 17 -4.75 -3.99 -0.40
N VAL A 18 -5.31 -5.21 -0.30
CA VAL A 18 -5.90 -5.73 0.94
C VAL A 18 -4.84 -5.89 2.03
N ASP A 19 -3.68 -6.43 1.69
CA ASP A 19 -2.61 -6.68 2.66
C ASP A 19 -1.86 -5.39 3.03
N TYR A 20 -1.66 -4.47 2.07
CA TYR A 20 -0.90 -3.24 2.26
C TYR A 20 -1.66 -2.17 3.07
N ARG A 21 -2.97 -2.03 2.81
CA ARG A 21 -3.84 -1.00 3.42
C ARG A 21 -3.76 -0.93 4.95
N PRO A 22 -3.90 -2.03 5.73
CA PRO A 22 -3.94 -1.93 7.19
C PRO A 22 -2.64 -1.36 7.78
N TYR A 23 -1.49 -1.69 7.20
CA TYR A 23 -0.21 -1.15 7.66
C TYR A 23 -0.04 0.32 7.28
N LEU A 24 -0.55 0.73 6.11
CA LEU A 24 -0.57 2.13 5.72
C LEU A 24 -1.46 2.97 6.65
N GLU A 25 -2.64 2.47 6.99
CA GLU A 25 -3.56 3.13 7.93
C GLU A 25 -2.95 3.26 9.34
N ARG A 26 -2.28 2.20 9.82
CA ARG A 26 -1.55 2.21 11.09
C ARG A 26 -0.39 3.22 11.10
N ALA A 27 0.42 3.24 10.04
CA ALA A 27 1.49 4.21 9.89
C ALA A 27 0.97 5.66 9.89
N ILE A 28 -0.10 5.94 9.15
CA ILE A 28 -0.74 7.27 9.13
C ILE A 28 -1.26 7.66 10.51
N ALA A 29 -1.89 6.73 11.24
CA ALA A 29 -2.37 6.98 12.59
C ALA A 29 -1.22 7.29 13.56
N ALA A 30 -0.14 6.50 13.51
CA ALA A 30 1.04 6.72 14.33
C ALA A 30 1.70 8.08 14.06
N VAL A 31 1.86 8.48 12.80
CA VAL A 31 2.40 9.81 12.44
C VAL A 31 1.56 10.93 13.04
N LYS A 32 0.23 10.86 12.97
CA LYS A 32 -0.66 11.87 13.56
C LYS A 32 -0.47 12.00 15.08
N ILE A 33 -0.24 10.89 15.77
CA ILE A 33 0.03 10.89 17.21
C ILE A 33 1.38 11.55 17.49
N LEU A 34 2.42 11.18 16.76
CA LEU A 34 3.76 11.76 16.90
C LEU A 34 3.80 13.27 16.65
N GLU A 35 2.95 13.78 15.75
CA GLU A 35 2.83 15.21 15.44
C GLU A 35 2.10 16.02 16.52
N THR A 36 1.30 15.36 17.38
CA THR A 36 0.37 16.05 18.29
C THR A 36 0.61 15.77 19.77
N THR A 37 1.48 14.82 20.12
CA THR A 37 1.75 14.40 21.49
C THR A 37 3.11 14.90 22.01
N ASP A 38 3.26 14.92 23.34
CA ASP A 38 4.54 15.24 23.98
C ASP A 38 5.57 14.13 23.69
N PRO A 39 6.76 14.46 23.14
CA PRO A 39 7.83 13.48 22.92
C PRO A 39 8.28 12.70 24.15
N ALA A 40 8.01 13.20 25.36
CA ALA A 40 8.33 12.51 26.61
C ALA A 40 7.22 11.54 27.09
N SER A 41 6.09 11.46 26.37
CA SER A 41 4.94 10.64 26.75
C SER A 41 5.07 9.17 26.33
N GLU A 42 4.37 8.30 27.06
CA GLU A 42 4.23 6.88 26.71
C GLU A 42 3.52 6.72 25.35
N GLU A 43 2.49 7.54 25.10
CA GLU A 43 1.74 7.55 23.83
C GLU A 43 2.64 7.85 22.61
N PHE A 44 3.58 8.78 22.74
CA PHE A 44 4.57 9.04 21.69
C PHE A 44 5.49 7.83 21.46
N SER A 45 5.92 7.18 22.54
CA SER A 45 6.79 6.00 22.47
C SER A 45 6.09 4.82 21.79
N ASP A 46 4.82 4.60 22.12
CA ASP A 46 3.98 3.56 21.51
C ASP A 46 3.74 3.85 20.02
N ALA A 47 3.42 5.09 19.67
CA ALA A 47 3.25 5.50 18.27
C ALA A 47 4.55 5.34 17.47
N LEU A 48 5.71 5.60 18.07
CA LEU A 48 7.00 5.41 17.40
C LEU A 48 7.27 3.93 17.12
N ALA A 49 6.97 3.05 18.08
CA ALA A 49 7.08 1.61 17.90
C ALA A 49 6.12 1.10 16.81
N GLU A 50 4.89 1.59 16.81
CA GLU A 50 3.87 1.25 15.83
C GLU A 50 4.26 1.68 14.41
N LEU A 51 4.81 2.90 14.27
CA LEU A 51 5.35 3.40 13.00
C LEU A 51 6.53 2.53 12.52
N HIS A 52 7.42 2.13 13.43
CA HIS A 52 8.56 1.28 13.09
C HIS A 52 8.13 -0.10 12.58
N VAL A 53 7.16 -0.74 13.24
CA VAL A 53 6.59 -2.02 12.79
C VAL A 53 5.94 -1.85 11.43
N SER A 54 5.12 -0.81 11.26
CA SER A 54 4.44 -0.54 9.99
C SER A 54 5.43 -0.30 8.85
N ALA A 55 6.48 0.50 9.07
CA ALA A 55 7.52 0.76 8.08
C ALA A 55 8.27 -0.52 7.67
N THR A 56 8.60 -1.38 8.63
CA THR A 56 9.30 -2.66 8.39
C THR A 56 8.49 -3.62 7.53
N VAL A 57 7.15 -3.53 7.57
CA VAL A 57 6.27 -4.33 6.70
C VAL A 57 6.08 -3.65 5.35
N LEU A 58 5.80 -2.34 5.34
CA LEU A 58 5.50 -1.59 4.13
C LEU A 58 6.68 -1.53 3.17
N GLU A 59 7.91 -1.37 3.68
CA GLU A 59 9.12 -1.27 2.85
C GLU A 59 9.30 -2.48 1.93
N PRO A 60 9.42 -3.73 2.41
CA PRO A 60 9.54 -4.88 1.53
C PRO A 60 8.26 -5.19 0.74
N TYR A 61 7.07 -4.88 1.28
CA TYR A 61 5.80 -5.10 0.55
C TYR A 61 5.62 -4.13 -0.63
N SER A 62 6.24 -2.95 -0.55
CA SER A 62 6.13 -1.91 -1.59
C SER A 62 6.65 -2.37 -2.95
N GLU A 63 7.64 -3.26 -3.00
CA GLU A 63 8.15 -3.84 -4.26
C GLU A 63 7.06 -4.64 -4.99
N GLY A 64 6.38 -5.55 -4.28
CA GLY A 64 5.28 -6.34 -4.86
C GLY A 64 4.07 -5.49 -5.23
N MET A 65 3.80 -4.41 -4.46
CA MET A 65 2.77 -3.44 -4.82
C MET A 65 3.11 -2.73 -6.14
N VAL A 66 4.35 -2.28 -6.32
CA VAL A 66 4.80 -1.62 -7.56
C VAL A 66 4.67 -2.58 -8.74
N GLU A 67 5.17 -3.81 -8.61
CA GLU A 67 5.04 -4.82 -9.67
C GLU A 67 3.58 -5.10 -10.04
N ALA A 68 2.68 -5.20 -9.05
CA ALA A 68 1.27 -5.43 -9.30
C ALA A 68 0.58 -4.23 -10.00
N ILE A 69 1.01 -3.00 -9.71
CA ILE A 69 0.53 -1.79 -10.40
C ILE A 69 1.01 -1.79 -11.85
N ASP A 70 2.29 -2.08 -12.08
CA ASP A 70 2.89 -2.12 -13.41
C ASP A 70 2.19 -3.16 -14.29
N GLN A 71 2.03 -4.39 -13.78
CA GLN A 71 1.33 -5.47 -14.49
C GLN A 71 -0.13 -5.12 -14.82
N TYR A 72 -0.85 -4.49 -13.89
CA TYR A 72 -2.22 -4.04 -14.15
C TYR A 72 -2.28 -2.95 -15.23
N THR A 73 -1.31 -2.04 -15.23
CA THR A 73 -1.22 -0.93 -16.18
C THR A 73 -0.86 -1.43 -17.58
N GLU A 74 0.04 -2.41 -17.69
CA GLU A 74 0.42 -3.06 -18.95
C GLU A 74 -0.69 -3.92 -19.55
N ASP A 75 -1.46 -4.61 -18.71
CA ASP A 75 -2.58 -5.45 -19.14
C ASP A 75 -3.88 -4.67 -19.39
N LEU A 76 -3.88 -3.36 -19.11
CA LEU A 76 -5.02 -2.50 -19.39
C LEU A 76 -5.32 -2.61 -20.91
N PRO A 77 -6.54 -2.98 -21.32
CA PRO A 77 -6.87 -2.97 -22.74
C PRO A 77 -6.65 -1.55 -23.25
N ASP A 78 -5.89 -1.42 -24.35
CA ASP A 78 -5.78 -0.14 -25.06
C ASP A 78 -7.20 0.39 -25.26
N ASP A 79 -7.44 1.59 -24.76
CA ASP A 79 -8.67 2.31 -25.06
C ASP A 79 -8.54 2.68 -26.55
N ASP A 80 -8.91 1.75 -27.45
CA ASP A 80 -9.26 2.02 -28.84
C ASP A 80 -10.52 2.91 -28.81
N SER A 81 -10.34 4.11 -28.29
CA SER A 81 -11.14 5.27 -28.62
C SER A 81 -10.69 5.70 -30.01
N ASP A 82 -11.04 4.85 -31.00
CA ASP A 82 -11.14 5.23 -32.40
C ASP A 82 -12.08 6.43 -32.48
N LEU A 83 -11.47 7.62 -32.56
CA LEU A 83 -12.07 8.86 -33.04
C LEU A 83 -12.34 8.77 -34.55
#